data_AF-A0A6M2A5F4-F1
#
_entry.id   AF-A0A6M2A5F4-F1
#
_cell.length_a   1.000
_cell.length_b   1.000
_cell.length_c   1.000
_cell.angle_alpha   90.00
_cell.angle_beta   90.00
_cell.angle_gamma   90.00
#
_symmetry.space_group_name_H-M   'P 1'
#
loop_
_entity.id
_entity.type
_entity.pdbx_description
1 polymer ?
#
loop_
_entity_poly.entity_id
_entity_poly.type
_entity_poly.pdbx_seq_one_letter_code
_entity_poly.pdbx_strand_id
1 'polypeptide(L)'
;MQQKQRYFSLFVGIVICVFIFAVTIFAKKPAGFSLAKIRSPFEKSSKWEIDQLPAYEKEELHGILSQDFNYLGSGAQCYAFFSADGKYVLKFFKMKHLIPKKWLKLIPFPGFEQYRFKKIDTRILRHQELFTSYKMAYDELKEETG
;
A
#
# COMPACT_ATOMS: atom_id res chain seq x y z
N MET A 1 49.93 21.84 -12.71
CA MET A 1 49.38 20.86 -11.72
C MET A 1 48.19 21.40 -10.94
N GLN A 2 48.23 22.64 -10.42
CA GLN A 2 47.15 23.24 -9.62
C GLN A 2 45.75 23.24 -10.26
N GLN A 3 45.65 23.48 -11.58
CA GLN A 3 44.35 23.51 -12.27
C GLN A 3 43.66 22.14 -12.29
N LYS A 4 44.42 21.05 -12.51
CA LYS A 4 43.89 19.67 -12.45
C LYS A 4 43.42 19.31 -11.04
N GLN A 5 44.16 19.76 -10.02
CA GLN A 5 43.80 19.56 -8.62
C GLN A 5 42.50 20.30 -8.24
N ARG A 6 42.31 21.52 -8.77
CA ARG A 6 41.06 22.29 -8.56
C ARG A 6 39.84 21.64 -9.23
N TYR A 7 39.96 21.14 -10.46
CA TYR A 7 38.88 20.39 -11.10
C TYR A 7 38.57 19.08 -10.39
N PHE A 8 39.60 18.39 -9.88
CA PHE A 8 39.42 17.18 -9.09
C PHE A 8 38.67 17.46 -7.77
N SER A 9 39.05 18.49 -7.03
CA SER A 9 38.34 18.90 -5.81
C SER A 9 36.89 19.31 -6.08
N LEU A 10 36.63 20.04 -7.18
CA LEU A 10 35.27 20.39 -7.60
C LEU A 10 34.44 19.15 -7.96
N PHE A 11 35.03 18.20 -8.70
CA PHE A 11 34.37 16.94 -9.05
C PHE A 11 34.01 16.12 -7.80
N VAL A 12 34.94 15.97 -6.85
CA VAL A 12 34.69 15.29 -5.57
C VAL A 12 33.57 15.99 -4.79
N GLY A 13 33.60 17.32 -4.72
CA GLY A 13 32.54 18.10 -4.08
C GLY A 13 31.16 17.86 -4.72
N ILE A 14 31.07 17.82 -6.05
CA ILE A 14 29.83 17.52 -6.77
C ILE A 14 29.34 16.10 -6.46
N VAL A 15 30.22 15.09 -6.47
CA VAL A 15 29.86 13.71 -6.14
C VAL A 15 29.31 13.59 -4.72
N ILE A 16 29.94 14.27 -3.75
CA ILE A 16 29.46 14.31 -2.36
C ILE A 16 28.09 14.97 -2.27
N CYS A 17 27.89 16.12 -2.93
CA CYS A 17 26.59 16.80 -2.96
C CYS A 17 25.49 15.93 -3.58
N VAL A 18 25.77 15.24 -4.69
CA VAL A 18 24.84 14.30 -5.33
C VAL A 18 24.53 13.13 -4.41
N PHE A 19 25.52 12.60 -3.69
CA PHE A 19 25.33 11.52 -2.73
C PHE A 19 24.44 11.95 -1.55
N ILE A 20 24.71 13.11 -0.94
CA ILE A 20 23.88 13.66 0.14
C ILE A 20 22.46 13.93 -0.34
N PHE A 21 22.29 14.52 -1.53
CA PHE A 21 20.98 14.77 -2.13
C PHE A 21 20.21 13.46 -2.39
N ALA A 22 20.88 12.42 -2.91
CA ALA A 22 20.27 11.11 -3.08
C ALA A 22 19.83 10.53 -1.73
N VAL A 23 20.70 10.50 -0.71
CA VAL A 23 20.39 9.97 0.62
C VAL A 23 19.19 10.69 1.23
N THR A 24 19.10 12.02 1.13
CA THR A 24 17.96 12.78 1.68
C THR A 24 16.64 12.47 0.96
N ILE A 25 16.64 12.28 -0.35
CA ILE A 25 15.45 11.84 -1.11
C ILE A 25 15.05 10.41 -0.73
N PHE A 26 16.01 9.49 -0.57
CA PHE A 26 15.72 8.11 -0.21
C PHE A 26 15.26 7.97 1.25
N ALA A 27 15.79 8.77 2.15
CA ALA A 27 15.40 8.81 3.56
C ALA A 27 13.99 9.34 3.80
N LYS A 28 13.50 10.26 2.94
CA LYS A 28 12.16 10.86 3.06
C LYS A 28 11.06 10.11 2.30
N LYS A 29 11.32 8.93 1.75
CA LYS A 29 10.26 8.18 1.06
C LYS A 29 9.26 7.66 2.11
N PRO A 30 7.96 7.99 1.99
CA PRO A 30 6.94 7.40 2.86
C PRO A 30 7.02 5.89 2.64
N ALA A 31 7.16 5.10 3.72
CA ALA A 31 7.65 3.72 3.75
C ALA A 31 7.00 2.76 2.73
N GLY A 32 7.34 2.96 1.46
CA GLY A 32 6.68 2.38 0.31
C GLY A 32 5.23 2.82 0.03
N PHE A 33 4.63 3.83 0.69
CA PHE A 33 3.24 4.23 0.42
C PHE A 33 3.09 5.01 -0.91
N SER A 34 2.00 4.76 -1.64
CA SER A 34 1.53 5.59 -2.74
C SER A 34 0.07 5.27 -3.07
N LEU A 35 -0.67 6.22 -3.66
CA LEU A 35 -2.06 6.01 -4.07
C LEU A 35 -2.23 4.79 -5.00
N ALA A 36 -1.29 4.62 -5.93
CA ALA A 36 -1.28 3.48 -6.85
C ALA A 36 -1.18 2.11 -6.13
N LYS A 37 -0.67 2.06 -4.89
CA LYS A 37 -0.50 0.82 -4.11
C LYS A 37 -1.71 0.50 -3.22
N ILE A 38 -2.66 1.43 -3.07
CA ILE A 38 -3.91 1.22 -2.33
C ILE A 38 -5.13 1.17 -3.23
N ARG A 39 -5.01 1.64 -4.49
CA ARG A 39 -6.11 1.59 -5.47
C ARG A 39 -6.43 0.15 -5.87
N SER A 40 -7.64 -0.30 -5.53
CA SER A 40 -8.17 -1.59 -5.97
C SER A 40 -8.52 -1.56 -7.46
N PRO A 41 -8.08 -2.54 -8.26
CA PRO A 41 -8.56 -2.75 -9.62
C PRO A 41 -9.75 -3.73 -9.68
N PHE A 42 -10.18 -4.26 -8.54
CA PHE A 42 -11.23 -5.28 -8.47
C PHE A 42 -12.61 -4.62 -8.52
N GLU A 43 -13.54 -5.29 -9.17
CA GLU A 43 -14.95 -4.91 -9.16
C GLU A 43 -15.56 -5.15 -7.77
N LYS A 44 -16.62 -4.40 -7.46
CA LYS A 44 -17.38 -4.60 -6.22
C LYS A 44 -17.97 -6.01 -6.23
N SER A 45 -17.78 -6.75 -5.13
CA SER A 45 -18.32 -8.11 -4.97
C SER A 45 -19.40 -8.11 -3.90
N SER A 46 -20.55 -8.70 -4.21
CA SER A 46 -21.65 -8.90 -3.25
C SER A 46 -21.23 -9.72 -2.02
N LYS A 47 -20.20 -10.56 -2.14
CA LYS A 47 -19.67 -11.40 -1.04
C LYS A 47 -19.15 -10.59 0.14
N TRP A 48 -18.64 -9.39 -0.14
CA TRP A 48 -18.01 -8.51 0.85
C TRP A 48 -18.83 -7.26 1.10
N GLU A 49 -20.10 -7.26 0.68
CA GLU A 49 -21.00 -6.15 0.98
C GLU A 49 -21.32 -6.14 2.48
N ILE A 50 -21.43 -4.92 2.99
CA ILE A 50 -21.90 -4.64 4.34
C ILE A 50 -23.28 -4.03 4.23
N ASP A 51 -24.07 -4.16 5.30
CA ASP A 51 -25.39 -3.56 5.37
C ASP A 51 -25.31 -2.04 5.21
N GLN A 52 -26.40 -1.46 4.69
CA GLN A 52 -26.46 -0.03 4.52
C GLN A 52 -26.43 0.66 5.88
N LEU A 53 -25.44 1.52 6.08
CA LEU A 53 -25.35 2.36 7.27
C LEU A 53 -26.59 3.26 7.38
N PRO A 54 -27.19 3.38 8.58
CA PRO A 54 -28.26 4.33 8.83
C PRO A 54 -27.76 5.78 8.63
N ALA A 55 -28.67 6.71 8.43
CA ALA A 55 -28.32 8.09 8.03
C ALA A 55 -27.40 8.79 9.05
N TYR A 56 -27.61 8.57 10.35
CA TYR A 56 -26.81 9.17 11.41
C TYR A 56 -25.35 8.67 11.39
N GLU A 57 -25.11 7.36 11.18
CA GLU A 57 -23.75 6.80 11.09
C GLU A 57 -23.02 7.29 9.84
N LYS A 58 -23.75 7.55 8.74
CA LYS A 58 -23.15 8.13 7.52
C LYS A 58 -22.65 9.55 7.76
N GLU A 59 -23.42 10.36 8.49
CA GLU A 59 -23.03 11.73 8.83
C GLU A 59 -21.83 11.75 9.77
N GLU A 60 -21.84 10.88 10.78
CA GLU A 60 -20.68 10.67 11.67
C GLU A 60 -19.44 10.24 10.89
N LEU A 61 -19.55 9.25 10.00
CA LEU A 61 -18.46 8.77 9.17
C LEU A 61 -17.90 9.88 8.26
N HIS A 62 -18.78 10.71 7.69
CA HIS A 62 -18.34 11.86 6.90
C HIS A 62 -17.53 12.85 7.76
N GLY A 63 -17.97 13.12 8.98
CA GLY A 63 -17.22 13.91 9.95
C GLY A 63 -15.84 13.30 10.24
N ILE A 64 -15.80 11.99 10.53
CA ILE A 64 -14.54 11.27 10.79
C ILE A 64 -13.59 11.34 9.60
N LEU A 65 -14.08 11.13 8.37
CA LEU A 65 -13.25 11.11 7.16
C LEU A 65 -12.90 12.50 6.62
N SER A 66 -13.52 13.56 7.15
CA SER A 66 -13.23 14.95 6.76
C SER A 66 -11.96 15.52 7.40
N GLN A 67 -11.46 14.89 8.46
CA GLN A 67 -10.27 15.33 9.17
C GLN A 67 -8.97 14.81 8.52
N ASP A 68 -7.84 15.37 8.92
CA ASP A 68 -6.53 14.91 8.48
C ASP A 68 -6.14 13.55 9.08
N PHE A 69 -5.48 12.73 8.28
CA PHE A 69 -4.94 11.44 8.67
C PHE A 69 -3.43 11.39 8.44
N ASN A 70 -2.68 11.17 9.51
CA ASN A 70 -1.22 11.13 9.48
C ASN A 70 -0.72 9.69 9.35
N TYR A 71 0.29 9.48 8.52
CA TYR A 71 0.85 8.15 8.31
C TYR A 71 1.43 7.59 9.62
N LEU A 72 0.87 6.49 10.10
CA LEU A 72 1.30 5.81 11.33
C LEU A 72 2.36 4.76 11.04
N GLY A 73 2.17 3.98 9.97
CA GLY A 73 3.09 2.89 9.65
C GLY A 73 2.54 1.94 8.60
N SER A 74 3.24 0.82 8.41
CA SER A 74 2.75 -0.23 7.52
C SER A 74 3.13 -1.62 7.98
N GLY A 75 2.15 -2.52 7.95
CA GLY A 75 2.34 -3.95 8.19
C GLY A 75 2.52 -4.73 6.90
N ALA A 76 2.44 -6.06 6.96
CA ALA A 76 2.51 -6.90 5.77
C ALA A 76 1.38 -6.62 4.76
N GLN A 77 0.17 -6.35 5.27
CA GLN A 77 -1.05 -6.30 4.47
C GLN A 77 -1.60 -4.88 4.27
N CYS A 78 -1.35 -3.93 5.18
CA CYS A 78 -1.97 -2.60 5.14
C CYS A 78 -0.98 -1.46 5.44
N TYR A 79 -1.36 -0.26 5.00
CA TYR A 79 -0.84 1.01 5.51
C TYR A 79 -1.84 1.53 6.54
N ALA A 80 -1.35 2.02 7.68
CA ALA A 80 -2.17 2.58 8.74
C ALA A 80 -1.93 4.08 8.85
N PHE A 81 -3.01 4.82 9.07
CA PHE A 81 -3.00 6.26 9.28
C PHE A 81 -3.83 6.57 10.51
N PHE A 82 -3.38 7.52 11.32
CA PHE A 82 -4.08 7.92 12.54
C PHE A 82 -4.76 9.27 12.32
N SER A 83 -5.99 9.40 12.79
CA SER A 83 -6.75 10.64 12.69
C SER A 83 -6.12 11.77 13.52
N ALA A 84 -6.38 13.02 13.14
CA ALA A 84 -5.87 14.20 13.84
C ALA A 84 -6.38 14.30 15.29
N ASP A 85 -7.63 13.88 15.54
CA ASP A 85 -8.21 13.80 16.89
C ASP A 85 -7.67 12.63 17.74
N GLY A 86 -6.88 11.74 17.13
CA GLY A 86 -6.29 10.57 17.74
C GLY A 86 -7.28 9.49 18.20
N LYS A 87 -8.48 9.45 17.62
CA LYS A 87 -9.50 8.46 17.97
C LYS A 87 -9.60 7.29 16.99
N TYR A 88 -9.15 7.48 15.75
CA TYR A 88 -9.42 6.55 14.66
C TYR A 88 -8.16 6.14 13.91
N VAL A 89 -8.15 4.90 13.42
CA VAL A 89 -7.10 4.37 12.54
C VAL A 89 -7.70 4.02 11.18
N LEU A 90 -7.28 4.72 10.14
CA LEU A 90 -7.63 4.40 8.76
C LEU A 90 -6.62 3.42 8.17
N LYS A 91 -7.09 2.24 7.74
CA LYS A 91 -6.26 1.17 7.17
C LYS A 91 -6.54 1.01 5.68
N PHE A 92 -5.48 1.09 4.86
CA PHE A 92 -5.56 0.81 3.43
C PHE A 92 -4.81 -0.47 3.06
N PHE A 93 -5.47 -1.39 2.37
CA PHE A 93 -4.86 -2.63 1.89
C PHE A 93 -3.76 -2.40 0.85
N LYS A 94 -2.68 -3.17 0.95
CA LYS A 94 -1.54 -3.19 0.02
C LYS A 94 -1.87 -4.03 -1.21
N MET A 95 -2.38 -3.37 -2.23
CA MET A 95 -2.80 -4.00 -3.49
C MET A 95 -1.68 -4.75 -4.23
N LYS A 96 -0.42 -4.33 -4.05
CA LYS A 96 0.75 -4.93 -4.74
C LYS A 96 0.93 -6.44 -4.48
N HIS A 97 0.45 -6.93 -3.33
CA HIS A 97 0.56 -8.34 -2.93
C HIS A 97 -0.64 -9.18 -3.37
N LEU A 98 -1.80 -8.53 -3.57
CA LEU A 98 -3.07 -9.16 -3.90
C LEU A 98 -3.29 -9.27 -5.41
N ILE A 99 -2.68 -8.38 -6.19
CA ILE A 99 -2.86 -8.34 -7.65
C ILE A 99 -1.78 -9.17 -8.35
N PRO A 100 -2.15 -10.16 -9.20
CA PRO A 100 -1.23 -10.78 -10.13
C PRO A 100 -0.63 -9.76 -11.10
N LYS A 101 0.67 -9.83 -11.36
CA LYS A 101 1.31 -8.91 -12.32
C LYS A 101 0.73 -9.14 -13.71
N LYS A 102 0.29 -8.07 -14.41
CA LYS A 102 -0.32 -8.18 -15.74
C LYS A 102 0.54 -8.95 -16.75
N TRP A 103 1.85 -8.71 -16.75
CA TRP A 103 2.79 -9.40 -17.64
C TRP A 103 2.85 -10.92 -17.41
N LEU A 104 2.58 -11.40 -16.19
CA LEU A 104 2.50 -12.84 -15.92
C LEU A 104 1.34 -13.49 -16.68
N LYS A 105 0.29 -12.75 -17.07
CA LYS A 105 -0.80 -13.27 -17.90
C LYS A 105 -0.49 -13.20 -19.40
N LEU A 106 0.32 -12.24 -19.81
CA LEU A 106 0.56 -11.91 -21.23
C LEU A 106 1.72 -12.68 -21.84
N ILE A 107 2.77 -12.97 -21.07
CA ILE A 107 3.98 -13.63 -21.57
C ILE A 107 3.90 -15.13 -21.26
N PRO A 108 3.85 -16.01 -22.27
CA PRO A 108 4.01 -17.45 -22.05
C PRO A 108 5.47 -17.75 -21.66
N PHE A 109 5.64 -18.67 -20.71
CA PHE A 109 6.94 -19.21 -20.30
C PHE A 109 6.93 -20.72 -20.54
N PRO A 110 7.27 -21.18 -21.76
CA PRO A 110 7.32 -22.60 -22.09
C PRO A 110 8.15 -23.38 -21.07
N GLY A 111 7.62 -24.50 -20.57
CA GLY A 111 8.24 -25.32 -19.52
C GLY A 111 8.00 -24.85 -18.08
N PHE A 112 7.53 -23.61 -17.86
CA PHE A 112 7.23 -23.06 -16.53
C PHE A 112 5.77 -22.60 -16.36
N GLU A 113 4.89 -22.98 -17.29
CA GLU A 113 3.49 -22.60 -17.30
C GLU A 113 2.76 -22.96 -15.99
N GLN A 114 2.98 -24.17 -15.49
CA GLN A 114 2.37 -24.59 -14.22
C GLN A 114 2.80 -23.70 -13.04
N TYR A 115 4.08 -23.31 -12.99
CA TYR A 115 4.58 -22.39 -11.96
C TYR A 115 3.97 -20.99 -12.10
N ARG A 116 3.86 -20.50 -13.35
CA ARG A 116 3.25 -19.20 -13.67
C ARG A 116 1.79 -19.15 -13.23
N PHE A 117 0.98 -20.14 -13.62
CA PHE A 117 -0.42 -20.24 -13.22
C PHE A 117 -0.57 -20.40 -11.71
N LYS A 118 0.19 -21.30 -11.07
CA LYS A 118 0.21 -21.46 -9.61
C LYS A 118 0.48 -20.13 -8.89
N LYS A 119 1.41 -19.31 -9.39
CA LYS A 119 1.74 -17.99 -8.81
C LYS A 119 0.61 -16.97 -8.98
N ILE A 120 -0.14 -17.04 -10.09
CA ILE A 120 -1.33 -16.23 -10.31
C ILE A 120 -2.44 -16.67 -9.34
N ASP A 121 -2.72 -17.97 -9.30
CA ASP A 121 -3.79 -18.56 -8.49
C ASP A 121 -3.56 -18.33 -6.99
N THR A 122 -2.32 -18.52 -6.52
CA THR A 122 -1.96 -18.24 -5.12
C THR A 122 -2.25 -16.80 -4.72
N ARG A 123 -2.08 -15.83 -5.63
CA ARG A 123 -2.39 -14.42 -5.33
C ARG A 123 -3.89 -14.15 -5.30
N ILE A 124 -4.64 -14.78 -6.20
CA ILE A 124 -6.10 -14.70 -6.23
C ILE A 124 -6.69 -15.31 -4.96
N LEU A 125 -6.20 -16.47 -4.54
CA LEU A 125 -6.60 -17.13 -3.29
C LEU A 125 -6.30 -16.26 -2.08
N ARG A 126 -5.06 -15.73 -1.95
CA ARG A 126 -4.70 -14.81 -0.86
C ARG A 126 -5.58 -13.56 -0.80
N HIS A 127 -5.99 -13.03 -1.95
CA HIS A 127 -6.95 -11.94 -2.01
C HIS A 127 -8.30 -12.34 -1.43
N GLN A 128 -8.82 -13.50 -1.83
CA GLN A 128 -10.08 -14.01 -1.30
C GLN A 128 -9.98 -14.27 0.20
N GLU A 129 -8.99 -15.03 0.65
CA GLU A 129 -8.75 -15.34 2.07
C GLU A 129 -8.68 -14.09 2.94
N LEU A 130 -7.95 -13.05 2.49
CA LEU A 130 -7.84 -11.79 3.21
C LEU A 130 -9.20 -11.12 3.37
N PHE A 131 -9.96 -10.96 2.27
CA PHE A 131 -11.24 -10.27 2.31
C PHE A 131 -12.29 -11.08 3.09
N THR A 132 -12.28 -12.41 2.97
CA THR A 132 -13.10 -13.30 3.81
C THR A 132 -12.81 -13.07 5.29
N SER A 133 -11.53 -13.08 5.67
CA SER A 133 -11.13 -12.90 7.07
C SER A 133 -11.59 -11.57 7.63
N TYR A 134 -11.49 -10.48 6.85
CA TYR A 134 -11.97 -9.17 7.27
C TYR A 134 -13.49 -9.09 7.35
N LYS A 135 -14.21 -9.75 6.43
CA LYS A 135 -15.68 -9.82 6.47
C LYS A 135 -16.16 -10.60 7.70
N MET A 136 -15.57 -11.75 7.98
CA MET A 136 -15.87 -12.54 9.20
C MET A 136 -15.57 -11.72 10.47
N ALA A 137 -14.44 -11.03 10.53
CA ALA A 137 -14.12 -10.17 11.67
C ALA A 137 -15.15 -9.03 11.85
N TYR A 138 -15.56 -8.40 10.75
CA TYR A 138 -16.60 -7.36 10.76
C TYR A 138 -17.96 -7.91 11.24
N ASP A 139 -18.34 -9.11 10.80
CA ASP A 139 -19.64 -9.70 11.10
C ASP A 139 -19.71 -10.31 12.51
N GLU A 140 -18.64 -10.95 12.98
CA GLU A 140 -18.64 -11.77 14.20
C GLU A 140 -17.84 -11.14 15.36
N LEU A 141 -16.86 -10.29 15.07
CA LEU A 141 -15.88 -9.79 16.05
C LEU A 141 -15.81 -8.26 16.14
N LYS A 142 -16.88 -7.55 15.76
CA LYS A 142 -16.90 -6.08 15.67
C LYS A 142 -16.42 -5.36 16.95
N GLU A 143 -16.74 -5.92 18.13
CA GLU A 143 -16.33 -5.35 19.42
C GLU A 143 -14.84 -5.59 19.75
N GLU A 144 -14.24 -6.66 19.22
CA GLU A 144 -12.84 -7.03 19.45
C GLU A 144 -11.91 -6.51 18.34
N THR A 145 -12.45 -6.38 17.14
CA THR A 145 -11.76 -5.93 15.94
C THR A 145 -12.46 -4.67 15.46
N GLY A 146 -11.97 -3.52 15.94
CA GLY A 146 -12.49 -2.20 15.54
C GLY A 146 -12.35 -1.89 14.07
#